data_AF-A0A9W6TSP2-F1
#
_entry.id   AF-A0A9W6TSP2-F1
#
_cell.length_a   1.000
_cell.length_b   1.000
_cell.length_c   1.000
_cell.angle_alpha   90.00
_cell.angle_beta   90.00
_cell.angle_gamma   90.00
#
_symmetry.space_group_name_H-M   'P 1'
#
loop_
_entity.id
_entity.type
_entity.pdbx_description
1 polymer ?
#
loop_
_entity_poly.entity_id
_entity_poly.type
_entity_poly.pdbx_seq_one_letter_code
_entity_poly.pdbx_strand_id
1 'polypeptide(L)'
;MDAQTSTIYKQARSSKFWPQWKAAMLAELQSLKDHKTWKFVTRADAKKNNGITCRWVFSVKKYEGGGIKRFKGRLVIHGFKQRLGVNYTESYAPVVWFETIPAAIYYDIRCGWLVLQYDV
;
A
#
# COMPACT_ATOMS: atom_id res chain seq x y z
N MET A 1 16.02 7.59 12.47
CA MET A 1 14.96 6.72 13.04
C MET A 1 13.79 7.58 13.45
N ASP A 2 12.96 8.09 12.53
CA ASP A 2 11.80 8.91 12.91
C ASP A 2 10.79 8.99 11.76
N ALA A 3 9.68 8.24 11.86
CA ALA A 3 8.37 8.60 11.31
C ALA A 3 7.36 7.43 11.45
N GLN A 4 7.05 7.02 12.67
CA GLN A 4 6.01 6.01 12.90
C GLN A 4 5.05 6.38 14.03
N THR A 5 4.45 7.57 13.97
CA THR A 5 3.18 7.80 14.69
C THR A 5 2.03 7.44 13.74
N SER A 6 1.68 6.15 13.74
CA SER A 6 0.47 5.65 13.05
C SER A 6 -0.75 5.98 13.92
N THR A 7 -1.41 7.11 13.67
CA THR A 7 -2.62 7.49 14.41
C THR A 7 -3.82 6.69 13.90
N ILE A 8 -4.66 6.21 14.82
CA ILE A 8 -5.89 5.46 14.49
C ILE A 8 -7.02 6.43 14.15
N TYR A 9 -7.99 6.05 13.29
CA TYR A 9 -9.11 6.91 12.88
C TYR A 9 -9.78 7.68 14.03
N LYS A 10 -10.08 7.03 15.16
CA LYS A 10 -10.69 7.69 16.32
C LYS A 10 -9.80 8.83 16.85
N GLN A 11 -8.50 8.60 16.96
CA GLN A 11 -7.53 9.60 17.41
C GLN A 11 -7.34 10.72 16.38
N ALA A 12 -7.31 10.39 15.08
CA ALA A 12 -7.20 11.37 14.01
C ALA A 12 -8.42 12.29 13.94
N ARG A 13 -9.61 11.75 14.22
CA ARG A 13 -10.88 12.49 14.27
C ARG A 13 -11.01 13.41 15.47
N SER A 14 -10.48 13.01 16.62
CA SER A 14 -10.41 13.86 17.81
C SER A 14 -9.26 14.88 17.78
N SER A 15 -8.40 14.85 16.76
CA SER A 15 -7.27 15.76 16.62
C SER A 15 -7.69 17.09 16.02
N LYS A 16 -6.99 18.17 16.42
CA LYS A 16 -7.11 19.51 15.81
C LYS A 16 -6.82 19.50 14.29
N PHE A 17 -6.05 18.53 13.81
CA PHE A 17 -5.71 18.38 12.38
C PHE A 17 -6.71 17.53 11.58
N TRP A 18 -7.92 17.32 12.11
CA TRP A 18 -8.96 16.53 11.43
C TRP A 18 -9.25 16.97 9.98
N PRO A 19 -9.35 18.28 9.65
CA PRO A 19 -9.57 18.70 8.26
C PRO A 19 -8.50 18.17 7.30
N GLN A 20 -7.23 18.20 7.71
CA GLN A 20 -6.10 17.72 6.93
C GLN A 20 -6.11 16.19 6.80
N TRP A 21 -6.45 15.48 7.88
CA TRP A 21 -6.61 14.02 7.84
C TRP A 21 -7.76 13.58 6.93
N LYS A 22 -8.89 14.29 6.98
CA LYS A 22 -10.04 14.04 6.11
C LYS A 22 -9.71 14.29 4.64
N ALA A 23 -8.99 15.36 4.33
CA ALA A 23 -8.52 15.63 2.97
C ALA A 23 -7.60 14.51 2.45
N ALA A 24 -6.68 14.02 3.29
CA ALA A 24 -5.82 12.89 2.94
C ALA A 24 -6.60 11.58 2.71
N MET A 25 -7.65 11.31 3.50
CA MET A 25 -8.57 10.18 3.28
C MET A 25 -9.28 10.26 1.92
N LEU A 26 -9.82 11.43 1.59
CA LEU A 26 -10.55 11.63 0.34
C LEU A 26 -9.62 11.48 -0.87
N ALA A 27 -8.40 12.00 -0.78
CA ALA A 27 -7.39 11.83 -1.83
C ALA A 27 -7.04 10.36 -2.07
N GLU A 28 -6.88 9.56 -1.00
CA GLU A 28 -6.65 8.11 -1.13
C GLU A 28 -7.85 7.41 -1.79
N LEU A 29 -9.08 7.71 -1.35
CA LEU A 29 -10.29 7.14 -1.95
C LEU A 29 -10.44 7.51 -3.43
N GLN A 30 -10.05 8.72 -3.81
CA GLN A 30 -10.07 9.15 -5.20
C GLN A 30 -9.02 8.38 -6.02
N SER A 31 -7.78 8.27 -5.54
CA SER A 31 -6.74 7.48 -6.20
C SER A 31 -7.16 6.01 -6.38
N LEU A 32 -7.83 5.41 -5.41
CA LEU A 32 -8.38 4.05 -5.54
C LEU A 32 -9.46 3.94 -6.63
N LYS A 33 -10.28 4.97 -6.82
CA LYS A 33 -11.26 5.02 -7.92
C LYS A 33 -10.57 5.19 -9.27
N ASP A 34 -9.57 6.08 -9.33
CA ASP A 34 -8.84 6.40 -10.57
C ASP A 34 -8.07 5.18 -11.09
N HIS A 35 -7.52 4.36 -10.19
CA HIS A 35 -6.82 3.13 -10.54
C HIS A 35 -7.76 2.02 -11.05
N LYS A 36 -9.09 2.18 -10.95
CA LYS A 36 -10.11 1.20 -11.38
C LYS A 36 -9.90 -0.24 -10.83
N THR A 37 -9.09 -0.39 -9.78
CA THR A 37 -8.79 -1.68 -9.15
C THR A 37 -9.79 -2.05 -8.06
N TRP A 38 -10.70 -1.13 -7.70
CA TRP A 38 -11.66 -1.30 -6.60
C TRP A 38 -13.09 -1.02 -7.08
N LYS A 39 -14.04 -1.85 -6.61
CA LYS A 39 -15.48 -1.61 -6.76
C LYS A 39 -16.11 -1.50 -5.38
N PHE A 40 -16.90 -0.45 -5.15
CA PHE A 40 -17.72 -0.37 -3.96
C PHE A 40 -18.86 -1.37 -4.08
N VAL A 41 -18.93 -2.31 -3.14
CA VAL A 41 -19.96 -3.33 -3.08
C VAL A 41 -20.77 -3.15 -1.80
N THR A 42 -22.06 -3.47 -1.84
CA THR A 42 -22.90 -3.43 -0.64
C THR A 42 -22.47 -4.49 0.36
N ARG A 43 -22.80 -4.27 1.64
CA ARG A 43 -22.45 -5.22 2.71
C ARG A 43 -23.17 -6.56 2.56
N ALA A 44 -24.35 -6.58 1.95
CA ALA A 44 -25.10 -7.81 1.69
C ALA A 44 -24.35 -8.73 0.73
N ASP A 45 -23.83 -8.17 -0.35
CA ASP A 45 -23.03 -8.90 -1.34
C ASP A 45 -21.68 -9.34 -0.77
N ALA A 46 -21.04 -8.49 0.05
CA ALA A 46 -19.75 -8.79 0.67
C ALA A 46 -19.83 -9.92 1.72
N LYS A 47 -20.99 -10.10 2.37
CA LYS A 47 -21.20 -11.16 3.38
C LYS A 47 -21.17 -12.55 2.76
N LYS A 48 -21.50 -12.67 1.47
CA LYS A 48 -21.42 -13.91 0.70
C LYS A 48 -19.96 -14.33 0.41
N ASN A 49 -19.02 -13.38 0.46
CA ASN A 49 -17.64 -13.54 -0.02
C ASN A 49 -16.56 -13.42 1.07
N ASN A 50 -16.88 -13.61 2.36
CA ASN A 50 -15.89 -13.55 3.46
C ASN A 50 -14.98 -12.30 3.42
N GLY A 51 -15.59 -11.11 3.40
CA GLY A 51 -14.86 -9.84 3.30
C GLY A 51 -13.86 -9.62 4.44
N ILE A 52 -12.63 -9.22 4.09
CA ILE A 52 -11.57 -8.91 5.04
C ILE A 52 -11.81 -7.51 5.63
N THR A 53 -11.69 -7.38 6.95
CA THR A 53 -11.75 -6.08 7.62
C THR A 53 -10.61 -5.16 7.15
N CYS A 54 -10.87 -3.87 7.01
CA CYS A 54 -9.86 -2.84 6.75
C CYS A 54 -9.80 -1.82 7.89
N ARG A 55 -8.72 -1.03 7.93
CA ARG A 55 -8.53 0.07 8.88
C ARG A 55 -7.84 1.25 8.20
N TRP A 56 -8.09 2.45 8.72
CA TRP A 56 -7.34 3.64 8.32
C TRP A 56 -6.06 3.78 9.12
N VAL A 57 -4.97 4.07 8.41
CA VAL A 57 -3.65 4.38 8.97
C VAL A 57 -3.27 5.79 8.55
N PHE A 58 -2.96 6.63 9.53
CA PHE A 58 -2.56 8.02 9.33
C PHE A 58 -1.10 8.21 9.70
N SER A 59 -0.37 8.96 8.88
CA SER A 59 1.03 9.29 9.11
C SER A 59 1.31 10.71 8.65
N VAL A 60 2.12 11.44 9.41
CA VAL A 60 2.61 12.76 9.03
C VAL A 60 4.00 12.60 8.42
N LYS A 61 4.17 13.02 7.17
CA LYS A 61 5.51 13.22 6.60
C LYS A 61 6.05 14.56 7.09
N LYS A 62 7.22 14.53 7.70
CA LYS A 62 7.96 15.72 8.12
C LYS A 62 9.10 16.02 7.15
N TYR A 63 9.52 17.27 7.08
CA TYR A 63 10.79 17.66 6.48
C TYR A 63 11.95 17.27 7.41
N GLU A 64 13.18 17.24 6.89
CA GLU A 64 14.38 17.00 7.71
C GLU A 64 14.52 18.03 8.85
N GLY A 65 14.07 19.27 8.61
CA GLY A 65 13.97 20.32 9.64
C GLY A 65 12.78 20.21 10.60
N GLY A 66 12.06 19.07 10.64
CA GLY A 66 10.97 18.83 11.61
C GLY A 66 9.60 19.43 11.27
N GLY A 67 9.52 20.33 10.28
CA GLY A 67 8.26 20.90 9.79
C GLY A 67 7.33 19.85 9.16
N ILE A 68 6.01 20.08 9.20
CA ILE A 68 5.04 19.18 8.58
C ILE A 68 5.05 19.36 7.05
N LYS A 69 5.44 18.31 6.32
CA LYS A 69 5.43 18.28 4.85
C LYS A 69 4.07 17.92 4.29
N ARG A 70 3.48 16.82 4.76
CA ARG A 70 2.20 16.33 4.25
C ARG A 70 1.53 15.35 5.21
N PHE A 71 0.21 15.42 5.28
CA PHE A 71 -0.64 14.41 5.92
C PHE A 71 -0.91 13.27 4.94
N LYS A 72 -0.67 12.03 5.38
CA LYS A 72 -0.83 10.82 4.58
C LYS A 72 -1.87 9.91 5.25
N GLY A 73 -2.92 9.56 4.52
CA GLY A 73 -3.91 8.57 4.93
C GLY A 73 -3.80 7.36 4.01
N ARG A 74 -3.89 6.15 4.57
CA ARG A 74 -3.93 4.89 3.81
C ARG A 74 -5.05 4.01 4.32
N LEU A 75 -5.78 3.38 3.40
CA LEU A 75 -6.73 2.33 3.71
C LEU A 75 -6.00 0.98 3.63
N VAL A 76 -5.87 0.31 4.77
CA VAL A 76 -5.08 -0.92 4.87
C VAL A 76 -5.97 -2.08 5.30
N ILE A 77 -5.90 -3.18 4.57
CA ILE A 77 -6.59 -4.43 4.93
C ILE A 77 -5.84 -5.16 6.05
N HIS A 78 -6.56 -5.95 6.85
CA HIS A 78 -5.93 -6.82 7.84
C HIS A 78 -5.32 -8.04 7.12
N GLY A 79 -4.13 -7.86 6.54
CA GLY A 79 -3.44 -8.87 5.73
C GLY A 79 -3.28 -10.21 6.44
N PHE A 80 -3.05 -10.22 7.75
CA PHE A 80 -2.97 -11.45 8.55
C PHE A 80 -4.27 -12.27 8.60
N LYS A 81 -5.41 -11.71 8.17
CA LYS A 81 -6.68 -12.44 8.03
C LYS A 81 -6.88 -13.04 6.64
N GLN A 82 -5.98 -12.76 5.69
CA GLN A 82 -6.05 -13.32 4.35
C GLN A 82 -5.77 -14.83 4.38
N ARG A 83 -6.54 -15.59 3.61
CA ARG A 83 -6.32 -17.03 3.40
C ARG A 83 -5.96 -17.31 1.95
N LEU A 84 -4.90 -18.11 1.75
CA LEU A 84 -4.50 -18.61 0.43
C LEU A 84 -5.65 -19.44 -0.17
N GLY A 85 -5.92 -19.24 -1.46
CA GLY A 85 -7.02 -19.91 -2.18
C GLY A 85 -8.41 -19.34 -1.93
N VAL A 86 -8.57 -18.39 -1.00
CA VAL A 86 -9.85 -17.71 -0.73
C VAL A 86 -9.74 -16.22 -1.05
N ASN A 87 -8.70 -15.55 -0.54
CA ASN A 87 -8.53 -14.10 -0.68
C ASN A 87 -7.40 -13.71 -1.62
N TYR A 88 -6.45 -14.61 -1.87
CA TYR A 88 -5.39 -14.45 -2.84
C TYR A 88 -4.99 -15.81 -3.41
N THR A 89 -4.61 -15.83 -4.68
CA THR A 89 -4.26 -17.05 -5.41
C THR A 89 -2.75 -17.27 -5.43
N GLU A 90 -1.96 -16.20 -5.47
CA GLU A 90 -0.50 -16.24 -5.49
C GLU A 90 0.08 -15.12 -4.60
N SER A 91 1.20 -15.41 -3.93
CA SER A 91 2.00 -14.39 -3.24
C SER A 91 3.09 -13.89 -4.17
N TYR A 92 2.90 -12.70 -4.75
CA TYR A 92 3.99 -11.99 -5.42
C TYR A 92 4.91 -11.39 -4.35
N ALA A 93 5.94 -12.13 -3.98
CA ALA A 93 7.08 -11.60 -3.24
C ALA A 93 8.22 -11.44 -4.25
N PRO A 94 8.51 -10.22 -4.74
CA PRO A 94 9.70 -10.00 -5.57
C PRO A 94 10.91 -9.97 -4.63
N VAL A 95 11.33 -11.14 -4.16
CA VAL A 95 12.60 -11.27 -3.45
C VAL A 95 13.65 -11.57 -4.50
N VAL A 96 14.09 -10.52 -5.19
CA VAL A 96 15.30 -10.57 -6.00
C VAL A 96 16.45 -10.27 -5.04
N TRP A 97 17.32 -11.24 -4.81
CA TRP A 97 18.55 -11.02 -4.06
C TRP A 97 19.54 -10.30 -4.97
N PHE A 98 20.36 -9.41 -4.42
CA PHE A 98 21.38 -8.72 -5.22
C PHE A 98 22.34 -9.69 -5.92
N GLU A 99 22.49 -10.91 -5.40
CA GLU A 99 23.28 -11.99 -6.03
C GLU A 99 22.55 -12.66 -7.20
N THR A 100 21.22 -12.69 -7.20
CA THR A 100 20.43 -13.27 -8.30
C THR A 100 20.42 -12.41 -9.56
N ILE A 101 20.64 -11.10 -9.42
CA ILE A 101 20.70 -10.15 -10.54
C ILE A 101 21.89 -10.45 -11.48
N PRO A 102 23.16 -10.50 -11.00
CA PRO A 102 24.30 -10.81 -11.87
C PRO A 102 24.25 -12.25 -12.40
N ALA A 103 23.67 -13.21 -11.65
CA ALA A 103 23.47 -14.58 -12.13
C ALA A 103 22.50 -14.62 -13.33
N ALA A 104 21.41 -13.85 -13.28
CA ALA A 104 20.48 -13.72 -14.39
C ALA A 104 21.13 -13.05 -15.61
N ILE A 105 21.87 -11.94 -15.41
CA ILE A 105 22.59 -11.26 -16.49
C ILE A 105 23.62 -12.18 -17.15
N TYR A 106 24.37 -12.95 -16.35
CA TYR A 106 25.33 -13.92 -16.86
C TYR A 106 24.64 -14.99 -17.72
N TYR A 107 23.48 -15.48 -17.28
CA TYR A 107 22.68 -16.45 -18.03
C TYR A 107 22.16 -15.86 -19.35
N ASP A 108 21.66 -14.63 -19.32
CA ASP A 108 21.15 -13.94 -20.51
C ASP A 108 22.25 -13.75 -21.56
N ILE A 109 23.47 -13.38 -21.14
CA ILE A 109 24.64 -13.28 -22.02
C ILE A 109 24.99 -14.65 -22.63
N ARG A 110 24.91 -15.74 -21.85
CA ARG A 110 25.15 -17.12 -22.35
C ARG A 110 24.11 -17.55 -23.36
N CYS A 111 22.86 -17.10 -23.22
CA CYS A 111 21.76 -17.38 -24.13
C CYS A 111 21.66 -16.41 -25.32
N GLY A 112 22.51 -15.38 -25.36
CA GLY A 112 22.50 -14.35 -26.42
C GLY A 112 21.29 -13.42 -26.35
N TRP A 113 20.70 -13.26 -25.17
CA TRP A 113 19.54 -12.39 -24.96
C TRP A 113 19.98 -10.94 -24.71
N LEU A 114 19.18 -10.00 -25.21
CA LEU A 114 19.41 -8.57 -25.01
C LEU A 114 18.90 -8.15 -23.62
N VAL A 115 19.81 -7.75 -22.75
CA VAL A 115 19.46 -7.18 -21.43
C VAL A 115 19.25 -5.67 -21.57
N LEU A 116 18.04 -5.20 -21.27
CA LEU A 116 17.70 -3.78 -21.25
C LEU A 116 17.39 -3.35 -19.80
N GLN A 117 18.10 -2.34 -19.31
CA GLN A 117 17.85 -1.74 -18.01
C GLN A 117 16.92 -0.53 -18.17
N TYR A 118 15.80 -0.54 -17.44
CA TYR A 118 14.90 0.60 -17.30
C TYR A 118 14.98 1.11 -15.87
N ASP A 119 15.24 2.41 -15.70
CA ASP A 119 15.20 3.09 -14.41
C ASP A 119 13.74 3.48 -14.09
N VAL A 120 13.32 3.41 -12.82
CA VAL A 120 11.95 3.71 -12.34
C VAL A 120 11.91 4.98 -11.51
#